data_AF-A0AAD9VFH1-F1
#
_entry.id   AF-A0AAD9VFH1-F1
#
_cell.length_a   1.000
_cell.length_b   1.000
_cell.length_c   1.000
_cell.angle_alpha   90.00
_cell.angle_beta   90.00
_cell.angle_gamma   90.00
#
_symmetry.space_group_name_H-M   'P 1'
#
loop_
_entity.id
_entity.type
_entity.pdbx_description
1 polymer ?
#
loop_
_entity_poly.entity_id
_entity_poly.type
_entity_poly.pdbx_seq_one_letter_code
_entity_poly.pdbx_strand_id
1 'polypeptide(L)'
;MTNLEDNEVYFFSSFYRHLAVKGGWFLIFNVVIDSNYSSSSLLPITSQDDYRKIGDFQSKALMLTNNALFELQKHLAFEQLRFHCYKPGVRTFHVATIANSTGEWVIRYFTGQVEEFPKASGSFTRLPGDNSHLALRPADWGYENGTAKVGKWSHQDKKALWDHVAFIASYAHWLLVPPRWECDDLNPPTLTVGSFWKIYVR
;
A
#
# COMPACT_ATOMS: atom_id res chain seq x y z
N MET A 1 -19.98 24.05 21.95
CA MET A 1 -18.88 23.07 21.98
C MET A 1 -19.46 21.72 21.56
N THR A 2 -19.93 21.62 20.31
CA THR A 2 -20.78 20.52 19.81
C THR A 2 -20.63 20.24 18.30
N ASN A 3 -19.57 20.70 17.63
CA ASN A 3 -19.45 20.59 16.16
C ASN A 3 -18.32 19.68 15.65
N LEU A 4 -17.51 19.08 16.54
CA LEU A 4 -16.41 18.19 16.13
C LEU A 4 -16.83 16.71 16.19
N GLU A 5 -17.47 16.29 17.29
CA GLU A 5 -17.94 14.90 17.46
C GLU A 5 -19.05 14.53 16.47
N ASP A 6 -20.01 15.42 16.22
CA ASP A 6 -21.09 15.15 15.27
C ASP A 6 -20.55 14.99 13.83
N ASN A 7 -19.57 15.79 13.42
CA ASN A 7 -18.94 15.68 12.10
C ASN A 7 -18.12 14.39 11.93
N GLU A 8 -17.48 13.90 12.99
CA GLU A 8 -16.82 12.60 12.97
C GLU A 8 -17.84 11.46 12.84
N VAL A 9 -18.93 11.49 13.60
CA VAL A 9 -20.00 10.48 13.52
C VAL A 9 -20.65 10.45 12.13
N TYR A 10 -20.89 11.60 11.50
CA TYR A 10 -21.40 11.67 10.13
C TYR A 10 -20.38 11.21 9.09
N PHE A 11 -19.09 11.54 9.26
CA PHE A 11 -18.01 11.02 8.43
C PHE A 11 -18.03 9.50 8.50
N PHE A 12 -17.88 8.88 9.68
CA PHE A 12 -17.87 7.42 9.81
C PHE A 12 -19.18 6.77 9.33
N SER A 13 -20.37 7.31 9.62
CA SER A 13 -21.64 6.67 9.20
C SER A 13 -21.96 6.78 7.70
N SER A 14 -21.48 7.83 7.03
CA SER A 14 -21.57 7.98 5.57
C SER A 14 -20.49 7.16 4.86
N PHE A 15 -19.31 7.11 5.46
CA PHE A 15 -18.11 6.44 4.98
C PHE A 15 -18.24 4.91 5.01
N TYR A 16 -18.77 4.32 6.09
CA TYR A 16 -19.08 2.89 6.14
C TYR A 16 -20.17 2.45 5.16
N ARG A 17 -21.05 3.36 4.70
CA ARG A 17 -22.12 3.03 3.75
C ARG A 17 -21.67 2.89 2.30
N HIS A 18 -20.52 3.49 1.93
CA HIS A 18 -20.00 3.46 0.56
C HIS A 18 -18.75 2.59 0.37
N LEU A 19 -18.22 1.98 1.45
CA LEU A 19 -16.97 1.23 1.43
C LEU A 19 -17.21 -0.27 1.55
N ALA A 20 -16.59 -1.01 0.63
CA ALA A 20 -16.64 -2.46 0.58
C ALA A 20 -15.83 -3.08 1.74
N VAL A 21 -16.44 -3.18 2.92
CA VAL A 21 -15.96 -4.05 4.02
C VAL A 21 -16.16 -5.51 3.61
N LYS A 22 -15.39 -6.00 2.64
CA LYS A 22 -15.39 -7.42 2.27
C LYS A 22 -14.38 -8.15 3.14
N GLY A 23 -14.89 -8.95 4.08
CA GLY A 23 -14.06 -9.76 4.98
C GLY A 23 -13.30 -8.95 6.04
N GLY A 24 -13.85 -7.81 6.48
CA GLY A 24 -13.28 -6.98 7.55
C GLY A 24 -12.12 -6.07 7.12
N TRP A 25 -11.85 -5.93 5.82
CA TRP A 25 -10.80 -5.05 5.31
C TRP A 25 -11.35 -3.70 4.88
N PHE A 26 -10.67 -2.64 5.29
CA PHE A 26 -10.97 -1.26 4.95
C PHE A 26 -10.03 -0.76 3.84
N LEU A 27 -10.57 -0.38 2.67
CA LEU A 27 -9.75 0.08 1.53
C LEU A 27 -9.26 1.52 1.78
N ILE A 28 -7.96 1.78 1.67
CA ILE A 28 -7.36 3.12 1.88
C ILE A 28 -6.64 3.66 0.65
N PHE A 29 -6.40 2.82 -0.35
CA PHE A 29 -5.77 3.18 -1.62
C PHE A 29 -6.33 2.31 -2.73
N ASN A 30 -6.66 2.93 -3.87
CA ASN A 30 -7.24 2.22 -5.00
C ASN A 30 -6.83 2.86 -6.33
N VAL A 31 -6.04 2.12 -7.10
CA VAL A 31 -5.68 2.44 -8.48
C VAL A 31 -6.12 1.28 -9.35
N VAL A 32 -6.86 1.58 -10.43
CA VAL A 32 -7.29 0.60 -11.44
C VAL A 32 -7.06 1.21 -12.81
N ILE A 33 -6.37 0.47 -13.68
CA ILE A 33 -6.18 0.83 -15.08
C ILE A 33 -7.42 0.41 -15.86
N ASP A 34 -8.14 1.38 -16.40
CA ASP A 34 -9.29 1.17 -17.29
C ASP A 34 -8.98 1.67 -18.71
N SER A 35 -9.92 1.49 -19.64
CA SER A 35 -9.77 1.93 -21.04
C SER A 35 -9.62 3.45 -21.19
N ASN A 36 -9.97 4.23 -20.16
CA ASN A 36 -9.85 5.69 -20.16
C ASN A 36 -8.49 6.13 -19.63
N TYR A 37 -7.66 5.20 -19.15
CA TYR A 37 -6.31 5.47 -18.68
C TYR A 37 -5.39 5.61 -19.89
N SER A 38 -5.10 6.85 -20.30
CA SER A 38 -4.16 7.10 -21.39
C SER A 38 -2.75 6.70 -20.94
N SER A 39 -2.14 5.75 -21.66
CA SER A 39 -0.76 5.30 -21.42
C SER A 39 0.28 6.43 -21.55
N SER A 40 -0.10 7.56 -22.17
CA SER A 40 0.74 8.77 -22.30
C SER A 40 0.78 9.66 -21.05
N SER A 41 -0.03 9.38 -20.03
CA SER A 41 -0.08 10.18 -18.80
C SER A 41 -0.28 9.28 -17.59
N LEU A 42 0.80 8.62 -17.15
CA LEU A 42 0.84 8.09 -15.80
C LEU A 42 0.58 9.24 -14.83
N LEU A 43 -0.62 9.29 -14.24
CA LEU A 43 -0.96 10.36 -13.32
C LEU A 43 -0.04 10.27 -12.09
N PRO A 44 0.56 11.39 -11.66
CA PRO A 44 1.29 11.42 -10.41
C PRO A 44 0.37 10.97 -9.27
N ILE A 45 0.92 10.18 -8.34
CA ILE A 45 0.25 9.92 -7.07
C ILE A 45 0.10 11.26 -6.35
N THR A 46 -1.14 11.59 -5.97
CA THR A 46 -1.43 12.79 -5.19
C THR A 46 -1.41 12.40 -3.71
N SER A 47 -0.37 12.85 -3.00
CA SER A 47 -0.27 12.65 -1.56
C SER A 47 -1.29 13.49 -0.80
N GLN A 48 -1.87 12.94 0.26
CA GLN A 48 -2.81 13.65 1.15
C GLN A 48 -2.37 13.56 2.59
N ASP A 49 -2.31 14.72 3.22
CA ASP A 49 -2.01 14.87 4.65
C ASP A 49 -3.26 14.83 5.54
N ASP A 50 -4.46 14.78 4.96
CA ASP A 50 -5.72 14.58 5.68
C ASP A 50 -6.28 13.18 5.40
N TYR A 51 -6.36 12.34 6.43
CA TYR A 51 -6.88 10.99 6.30
C TYR A 51 -8.32 10.97 5.80
N ARG A 52 -9.12 12.03 6.03
CA ARG A 52 -10.54 12.07 5.62
C ARG A 52 -10.71 12.05 4.11
N LYS A 53 -9.66 12.40 3.36
CA LYS A 53 -9.65 12.42 1.89
C LYS A 53 -9.74 11.03 1.25
N ILE A 54 -9.55 9.96 2.01
CA ILE A 54 -9.88 8.60 1.55
C ILE A 54 -11.35 8.44 1.18
N GLY A 55 -12.27 9.29 1.68
CA GLY A 55 -13.68 9.30 1.26
C GLY A 55 -13.91 9.75 -0.19
N ASP A 56 -12.90 10.36 -0.81
CA ASP A 56 -12.92 10.87 -2.17
C ASP A 56 -12.28 9.88 -3.17
N PHE A 57 -12.75 8.62 -3.15
CA PHE A 57 -12.29 7.56 -4.07
C PHE A 57 -12.50 7.87 -5.56
N GLN A 58 -13.18 8.98 -5.90
CA GLN A 58 -13.32 9.43 -7.28
C GLN A 58 -11.97 9.89 -7.86
N SER A 59 -11.02 10.27 -7.01
CA SER A 59 -9.64 10.56 -7.42
C SER A 59 -8.82 9.27 -7.56
N LYS A 60 -8.50 8.91 -8.81
CA LYS A 60 -7.94 7.59 -9.19
C LYS A 60 -6.51 7.30 -8.68
N ALA A 61 -5.87 8.18 -7.90
CA ALA A 61 -4.47 8.07 -7.50
C ALA A 61 -4.14 8.82 -6.19
N LEU A 62 -5.07 8.86 -5.25
CA LEU A 62 -4.90 9.53 -3.96
C LEU A 62 -4.24 8.58 -2.95
N MET A 63 -3.18 9.03 -2.29
CA MET A 63 -2.46 8.23 -1.30
C MET A 63 -2.18 9.01 -0.03
N LEU A 64 -2.41 8.40 1.12
CA LEU A 64 -2.12 9.04 2.41
C LEU A 64 -0.61 9.16 2.64
N THR A 65 -0.18 10.30 3.18
CA THR A 65 1.16 10.41 3.77
C THR A 65 1.26 9.59 5.04
N ASN A 66 2.49 9.37 5.52
CA ASN A 66 2.72 8.62 6.77
C ASN A 66 1.97 9.24 7.96
N ASN A 67 1.94 10.57 8.05
CA ASN A 67 1.22 11.30 9.10
C ASN A 67 -0.29 11.09 9.01
N ALA A 68 -0.87 11.21 7.81
CA ALA A 68 -2.30 10.95 7.62
C ALA A 68 -2.65 9.48 7.92
N LEU A 69 -1.80 8.54 7.52
CA LEU A 69 -1.99 7.13 7.84
C LEU A 69 -1.92 6.87 9.36
N PHE A 70 -1.06 7.57 10.09
CA PHE A 70 -0.98 7.49 11.54
C PHE A 70 -2.24 8.02 12.21
N GLU A 71 -2.76 9.18 11.78
CA GLU A 71 -4.04 9.69 12.28
C GLU A 71 -5.18 8.70 11.98
N LEU A 72 -5.22 8.13 10.77
CA LEU A 72 -6.18 7.07 10.44
C LEU A 72 -6.05 5.87 11.39
N GLN A 73 -4.82 5.48 11.74
CA GLN A 73 -4.57 4.37 12.66
C GLN A 73 -5.15 4.65 14.04
N LYS A 74 -5.04 5.88 14.57
CA LYS A 74 -5.63 6.23 15.87
C LYS A 74 -7.15 6.11 15.87
N HIS A 75 -7.80 6.40 14.73
CA HIS A 75 -9.25 6.36 14.61
C HIS A 75 -9.79 4.95 14.37
N LEU A 76 -9.14 4.15 13.52
CA LEU A 76 -9.59 2.80 13.17
C LEU A 76 -8.98 1.71 14.04
N ALA A 77 -7.93 2.02 14.80
CA ALA A 77 -7.14 1.08 15.60
C ALA A 77 -6.67 -0.14 14.78
N PHE A 78 -6.33 0.05 13.51
CA PHE A 78 -5.90 -1.05 12.65
C PHE A 78 -4.49 -1.54 13.03
N GLU A 79 -4.29 -2.84 12.90
CA GLU A 79 -3.05 -3.54 13.24
C GLU A 79 -2.44 -4.25 12.03
N GLN A 80 -3.14 -4.27 10.89
CA GLN A 80 -2.71 -4.95 9.68
C GLN A 80 -2.80 -4.04 8.45
N LEU A 81 -1.81 -4.18 7.58
CA LEU A 81 -1.79 -3.64 6.22
C LEU A 81 -1.89 -4.80 5.23
N ARG A 82 -2.70 -4.63 4.20
CA ARG A 82 -2.82 -5.58 3.09
C ARG A 82 -2.48 -4.89 1.78
N PHE A 83 -1.49 -5.44 1.10
CA PHE A 83 -1.03 -4.98 -0.20
C PHE A 83 -1.54 -5.96 -1.25
N HIS A 84 -2.24 -5.42 -2.26
CA HIS A 84 -2.81 -6.22 -3.33
C HIS A 84 -2.64 -5.51 -4.66
N CYS A 85 -1.78 -6.03 -5.51
CA CYS A 85 -1.68 -5.59 -6.88
C CYS A 85 -1.77 -6.79 -7.83
N TYR A 86 -2.19 -6.48 -9.05
CA TYR A 86 -2.34 -7.45 -10.11
C TYR A 86 -2.01 -6.80 -11.44
N LYS A 87 -1.34 -7.56 -12.30
CA LYS A 87 -1.17 -7.22 -13.71
C LYS A 87 -1.51 -8.41 -14.59
N PRO A 88 -2.44 -8.26 -15.54
CA PRO A 88 -2.75 -9.28 -16.54
C PRO A 88 -1.48 -9.81 -17.23
N GLY A 89 -1.33 -11.14 -17.25
CA GLY A 89 -0.19 -11.81 -17.90
C GLY A 89 1.13 -11.74 -17.14
N VAL A 90 1.19 -11.06 -15.99
CA VAL A 90 2.40 -10.94 -15.17
C VAL A 90 2.24 -11.73 -13.87
N ARG A 91 1.80 -11.08 -12.79
CA ARG A 91 1.79 -11.61 -11.43
C ARG A 91 0.67 -10.94 -10.61
N THR A 92 0.37 -11.58 -9.49
CA THR A 92 -0.45 -11.06 -8.40
C THR A 92 0.41 -11.04 -7.14
N PHE A 93 0.67 -9.86 -6.59
CA PHE A 93 1.23 -9.71 -5.25
C PHE A 93 0.09 -9.41 -4.29
N HIS A 94 -0.12 -10.33 -3.36
CA HIS A 94 -1.25 -10.27 -2.45
C HIS A 94 -0.86 -10.79 -1.07
N VAL A 95 -0.52 -9.86 -0.18
CA VAL A 95 -0.05 -10.17 1.18
C VAL A 95 -0.76 -9.31 2.20
N ALA A 96 -0.80 -9.79 3.44
CA ALA A 96 -1.20 -9.00 4.60
C ALA A 96 -0.17 -9.16 5.71
N THR A 97 0.18 -8.06 6.38
CA THR A 97 0.98 -8.13 7.61
C THR A 97 0.27 -8.98 8.64
N ILE A 98 0.99 -9.66 9.52
CA ILE A 98 0.38 -10.49 10.57
C ILE A 98 0.09 -9.68 11.82
N ALA A 99 -1.00 -9.98 12.53
CA ALA A 99 -1.37 -9.30 13.78
C ALA A 99 -0.55 -9.83 14.97
N ASN A 100 0.74 -9.49 14.99
CA ASN A 100 1.64 -9.73 16.11
C ASN A 100 2.74 -8.65 16.12
N SER A 101 3.67 -8.73 17.06
CA SER A 101 4.76 -7.75 17.19
C SER A 101 5.55 -7.53 15.90
N THR A 102 5.83 -8.56 15.11
CA THR A 102 6.58 -8.41 13.85
C THR A 102 5.79 -7.68 12.76
N GLY A 103 4.48 -7.86 12.68
CA GLY A 103 3.64 -7.08 11.77
C GLY A 103 3.36 -5.67 12.30
N GLU A 104 3.24 -5.50 13.62
CA GLU A 104 3.10 -4.18 14.26
C GLU A 104 4.28 -3.27 13.92
N TRP A 105 5.51 -3.80 13.90
CA TRP A 105 6.69 -3.06 13.43
C TRP A 105 6.54 -2.53 12.00
N VAL A 106 5.86 -3.27 11.12
CA VAL A 106 5.54 -2.81 9.75
C VAL A 106 4.56 -1.65 9.78
N ILE A 107 3.52 -1.73 10.62
CA ILE A 107 2.55 -0.64 10.79
C ILE A 107 3.24 0.62 11.31
N ARG A 108 4.06 0.49 12.36
CA ARG A 108 4.79 1.61 12.97
C ARG A 108 5.74 2.28 11.97
N TYR A 109 6.38 1.49 11.10
CA TYR A 109 7.25 2.04 10.06
C TYR A 109 6.45 2.86 9.04
N PHE A 110 5.39 2.29 8.45
CA PHE A 110 4.59 2.99 7.43
C PHE A 110 3.70 4.10 7.99
N THR A 111 3.48 4.16 9.30
CA THR A 111 2.84 5.31 9.98
C THR A 111 3.86 6.33 10.48
N GLY A 112 5.16 6.16 10.17
CA GLY A 112 6.21 7.13 10.49
C GLY A 112 6.61 7.17 11.97
N GLN A 113 6.20 6.19 12.77
CA GLN A 113 6.52 6.12 14.20
C GLN A 113 7.95 5.63 14.47
N VAL A 114 8.58 4.96 13.51
CA VAL A 114 9.96 4.47 13.60
C VAL A 114 10.71 4.70 12.29
N GLU A 115 12.02 4.84 12.38
CA GLU A 115 12.94 4.93 11.24
C GLU A 115 13.48 3.56 10.81
N GLU A 116 13.58 2.62 11.75
CA GLU A 116 14.15 1.30 11.48
C GLU A 116 13.26 0.49 10.54
N PHE A 117 13.91 -0.06 9.51
CA PHE A 117 13.28 -0.86 8.47
C PHE A 117 12.86 -2.21 9.07
N PRO A 118 11.56 -2.56 9.04
CA PRO A 118 11.09 -3.78 9.66
C PRO A 118 11.55 -5.00 8.87
N LYS A 119 11.78 -6.12 9.56
CA LYS A 119 12.13 -7.40 8.91
C LYS A 119 10.97 -7.88 8.04
N ALA A 120 11.25 -8.29 6.80
CA ALA A 120 10.23 -8.81 5.90
C ALA A 120 9.81 -10.24 6.28
N SER A 121 10.78 -11.15 6.44
CA SER A 121 10.51 -12.56 6.74
C SER A 121 9.76 -12.73 8.05
N GLY A 122 8.59 -13.35 7.98
CA GLY A 122 7.72 -13.61 9.13
C GLY A 122 6.81 -12.45 9.53
N SER A 123 6.85 -11.30 8.85
CA SER A 123 5.99 -10.14 9.16
C SER A 123 4.68 -10.09 8.37
N PHE A 124 4.50 -10.97 7.39
CA PHE A 124 3.32 -11.05 6.55
C PHE A 124 2.95 -12.49 6.19
N THR A 125 1.71 -12.68 5.74
CA THR A 125 1.21 -13.90 5.14
C THR A 125 0.77 -13.66 3.69
N ARG A 126 0.88 -14.70 2.87
CA ARG A 126 0.36 -14.72 1.50
C ARG A 126 -1.15 -14.94 1.56
N LEU A 127 -1.89 -14.17 0.78
CA LEU A 127 -3.34 -14.30 0.65
C LEU A 127 -3.69 -15.12 -0.61
N PRO A 128 -4.90 -15.69 -0.69
CA PRO A 128 -5.32 -16.46 -1.85
C PRO A 128 -5.15 -15.69 -3.16
N GLY A 129 -4.63 -16.37 -4.19
CA GLY A 129 -4.33 -15.81 -5.50
C GLY A 129 -2.94 -15.18 -5.64
N ASP A 130 -2.19 -15.02 -4.55
CA ASP A 130 -0.79 -14.59 -4.64
C ASP A 130 0.06 -15.62 -5.40
N ASN A 131 0.77 -15.16 -6.42
CA ASN A 131 1.75 -15.95 -7.16
C ASN A 131 3.07 -15.20 -7.34
N SER A 132 3.31 -14.22 -6.46
CA SER A 132 4.39 -13.25 -6.58
C SER A 132 5.75 -13.82 -6.19
N HIS A 133 6.80 -13.29 -6.82
CA HIS A 133 8.17 -13.55 -6.42
C HIS A 133 8.58 -12.78 -5.17
N LEU A 134 8.11 -11.55 -5.01
CA LEU A 134 8.27 -10.74 -3.81
C LEU A 134 7.89 -11.57 -2.58
N ALA A 135 6.69 -12.14 -2.53
CA ALA A 135 6.24 -12.87 -1.35
C ALA A 135 6.97 -14.20 -1.12
N LEU A 136 7.63 -14.76 -2.14
CA LEU A 136 8.43 -15.98 -2.02
C LEU A 136 9.86 -15.72 -1.52
N ARG A 137 10.34 -14.47 -1.61
CA ARG A 137 11.74 -14.13 -1.35
C ARG A 137 11.88 -12.96 -0.37
N PRO A 138 11.23 -12.98 0.81
CA PRO A 138 11.30 -11.87 1.77
C PRO A 138 12.71 -11.61 2.30
N ALA A 139 13.59 -12.62 2.32
CA ALA A 139 15.00 -12.43 2.68
C ALA A 139 15.78 -11.58 1.66
N ASP A 140 15.31 -11.50 0.41
CA ASP A 140 15.92 -10.68 -0.63
C ASP A 140 15.39 -9.24 -0.64
N TRP A 141 14.50 -8.88 0.30
CA TRP A 141 13.89 -7.57 0.29
C TRP A 141 14.84 -6.47 0.78
N GLY A 142 14.63 -5.30 0.21
CA GLY A 142 15.11 -4.03 0.73
C GLY A 142 16.49 -3.60 0.27
N TYR A 143 16.77 -2.33 0.51
CA TYR A 143 18.04 -1.67 0.25
C TYR A 143 18.33 -0.68 1.36
N GLU A 144 19.42 -0.86 2.09
CA GLU A 144 19.79 -0.04 3.24
C GLU A 144 21.32 0.14 3.25
N ASN A 145 21.79 1.37 3.49
CA ASN A 145 23.22 1.69 3.60
C ASN A 145 24.06 1.16 2.42
N GLY A 146 23.57 1.33 1.18
CA GLY A 146 24.29 0.87 0.00
C GLY A 146 24.20 -0.64 -0.28
N THR A 147 23.47 -1.40 0.54
CA THR A 147 23.40 -2.86 0.46
C THR A 147 22.00 -3.32 0.10
N ALA A 148 21.87 -4.13 -0.96
CA ALA A 148 20.62 -4.78 -1.35
C ALA A 148 20.40 -6.10 -0.59
N LYS A 149 19.16 -6.60 -0.58
CA LYS A 149 18.79 -7.90 0.00
C LYS A 149 19.07 -7.99 1.50
N VAL A 150 18.67 -6.94 2.21
CA VAL A 150 18.83 -6.84 3.67
C VAL A 150 17.75 -7.58 4.45
N GLY A 151 16.78 -8.19 3.76
CA GLY A 151 15.66 -8.93 4.36
C GLY A 151 14.66 -8.04 5.08
N LYS A 152 14.55 -6.78 4.66
CA LYS A 152 13.71 -5.76 5.31
C LYS A 152 12.74 -5.12 4.31
N TRP A 153 11.63 -4.59 4.82
CA TRP A 153 10.69 -3.81 4.02
C TRP A 153 11.35 -2.54 3.50
N SER A 154 10.90 -2.10 2.33
CA SER A 154 11.24 -0.83 1.72
C SER A 154 12.67 -0.66 1.17
N HIS A 155 12.82 0.42 0.40
CA HIS A 155 14.09 0.93 -0.12
C HIS A 155 14.56 2.11 0.74
N GLN A 156 15.87 2.37 0.79
CA GLN A 156 16.50 3.46 1.55
C GLN A 156 15.70 4.76 1.47
N ASP A 157 15.35 5.27 2.65
CA ASP A 157 14.57 6.49 2.91
C ASP A 157 13.17 6.55 2.25
N LYS A 158 12.60 5.41 1.86
CA LYS A 158 11.25 5.33 1.28
C LYS A 158 10.25 4.82 2.31
N LYS A 159 9.37 5.69 2.81
CA LYS A 159 8.23 5.27 3.67
C LYS A 159 6.87 5.44 3.00
N ALA A 160 6.87 5.99 1.80
CA ALA A 160 5.68 6.19 1.00
C ALA A 160 5.11 4.83 0.57
N LEU A 161 3.83 4.58 0.86
CA LEU A 161 3.14 3.33 0.50
C LEU A 161 3.09 3.05 -1.02
N TRP A 162 3.45 4.02 -1.85
CA TRP A 162 3.51 3.94 -3.30
C TRP A 162 4.94 3.80 -3.85
N ASP A 163 5.98 3.90 -3.01
CA ASP A 163 7.39 3.90 -3.43
C ASP A 163 8.15 2.74 -2.77
N HIS A 164 8.32 1.63 -3.49
CA HIS A 164 9.17 0.49 -3.14
C HIS A 164 8.89 -0.22 -1.81
N VAL A 165 7.63 -0.27 -1.34
CA VAL A 165 7.20 -1.00 -0.11
C VAL A 165 7.83 -2.40 0.01
N ALA A 166 7.77 -3.16 -1.08
CA ALA A 166 8.43 -4.45 -1.23
C ALA A 166 9.36 -4.35 -2.46
N PHE A 167 10.64 -4.62 -2.25
CA PHE A 167 11.67 -4.33 -3.24
C PHE A 167 12.71 -5.45 -3.26
N ILE A 168 12.92 -6.08 -4.42
CA ILE A 168 14.10 -6.91 -4.68
C ILE A 168 14.89 -6.24 -5.79
N ALA A 169 16.12 -5.85 -5.48
CA ALA A 169 16.99 -5.11 -6.39
C ALA A 169 17.07 -5.76 -7.78
N SER A 170 16.76 -4.95 -8.79
CA SER A 170 16.79 -5.31 -10.21
C SER A 170 15.94 -6.53 -10.57
N TYR A 171 14.83 -6.78 -9.85
CA TYR A 171 14.04 -8.00 -10.07
C TYR A 171 12.53 -7.82 -9.99
N ALA A 172 11.99 -7.41 -8.85
CA ALA A 172 10.54 -7.33 -8.64
C ALA A 172 10.21 -6.28 -7.58
N HIS A 173 9.25 -5.39 -7.87
CA HIS A 173 8.92 -4.28 -6.98
C HIS A 173 7.41 -4.08 -6.79
N TRP A 174 7.06 -3.48 -5.65
CA TRP A 174 5.81 -2.74 -5.45
C TRP A 174 6.11 -1.25 -5.66
N LEU A 175 5.64 -0.67 -6.77
CA LEU A 175 5.97 0.72 -7.13
C LEU A 175 4.84 1.38 -7.93
N LEU A 176 4.50 2.62 -7.59
CA LEU A 176 3.66 3.50 -8.40
C LEU A 176 4.28 4.89 -8.51
N VAL A 177 5.50 4.97 -9.08
CA VAL A 177 6.23 6.22 -9.26
C VAL A 177 6.50 6.42 -10.75
N PRO A 178 5.82 7.36 -11.44
CA PRO A 178 6.05 7.58 -12.86
C PRO A 178 7.53 7.78 -13.21
N PRO A 179 8.04 7.20 -14.32
CA PRO A 179 7.31 6.45 -15.34
C PRO A 179 7.09 4.96 -15.02
N ARG A 180 7.40 4.50 -13.81
CA ARG A 180 7.43 3.07 -13.43
C ARG A 180 6.30 2.72 -12.48
N TRP A 181 5.36 1.94 -12.99
CA TRP A 181 4.32 1.31 -12.17
C TRP A 181 4.53 -0.19 -12.22
N GLU A 182 4.89 -0.77 -11.08
CA GLU A 182 5.36 -2.14 -10.96
C GLU A 182 4.55 -2.91 -9.92
N CYS A 183 4.25 -4.16 -10.25
CA CYS A 183 3.52 -5.10 -9.43
C CYS A 183 4.21 -6.46 -9.54
N ASP A 184 5.15 -6.71 -8.64
CA ASP A 184 5.99 -7.91 -8.67
C ASP A 184 6.73 -8.11 -10.01
N ASP A 185 7.12 -6.98 -10.61
CA ASP A 185 7.88 -6.93 -11.85
C ASP A 185 8.90 -5.78 -11.80
N LEU A 186 9.75 -5.72 -12.82
CA LEU A 186 10.74 -4.66 -13.03
C LEU A 186 10.68 -4.26 -14.49
N ASN A 187 10.57 -2.95 -14.75
CA ASN A 187 10.58 -2.39 -16.11
C ASN A 187 9.68 -3.13 -17.11
N PRO A 188 8.44 -3.53 -16.73
CA PRO A 188 7.56 -4.29 -17.62
C PRO A 188 7.06 -3.42 -18.78
N PRO A 189 6.63 -4.03 -19.90
CA PRO A 189 5.95 -3.31 -20.97
C PRO A 189 4.63 -2.70 -20.49
N THR A 190 4.11 -1.80 -21.32
CA THR A 190 2.85 -1.05 -21.25
C THR A 190 1.84 -1.49 -20.17
N LEU A 191 1.39 -0.54 -19.35
CA LEU A 191 0.27 -0.75 -18.43
C LEU A 191 -0.96 -1.27 -19.16
N THR A 192 -1.45 -2.43 -18.73
CA THR A 192 -2.59 -3.11 -19.34
C THR A 192 -3.87 -2.79 -18.59
N VAL A 193 -4.96 -2.62 -19.34
CA VAL A 193 -6.32 -2.50 -18.80
C VAL A 193 -6.62 -3.71 -17.90
N GLY A 194 -7.17 -3.44 -16.72
CA GLY A 194 -7.42 -4.44 -15.68
C GLY A 194 -6.30 -4.55 -14.64
N SER A 195 -5.14 -3.92 -14.85
CA SER A 195 -4.12 -3.80 -13.79
C SER A 195 -4.65 -2.99 -12.61
N PHE A 196 -4.25 -3.35 -11.39
CA PHE A 196 -4.63 -2.58 -10.21
C PHE A 196 -3.59 -2.64 -9.09
N TRP A 197 -3.68 -1.65 -8.20
CA TRP A 197 -2.99 -1.60 -6.91
C TRP A 197 -3.95 -1.12 -5.84
N LYS A 198 -4.02 -1.85 -4.74
CA LYS A 198 -4.93 -1.59 -3.64
C LYS A 198 -4.22 -1.81 -2.32
N ILE A 199 -4.48 -0.93 -1.37
CA ILE A 199 -4.02 -1.08 0.01
C ILE A 199 -5.24 -1.05 0.92
N TYR A 200 -5.25 -1.98 1.86
CA TYR A 200 -6.30 -2.10 2.86
C TYR A 200 -5.69 -2.10 4.27
N VAL A 201 -6.51 -1.74 5.25
CA VAL A 201 -6.21 -1.84 6.68
C VAL A 201 -7.24 -2.70 7.39
N ARG A 202 -6.86 -3.31 8.50
CA ARG A 202 -7.74 -4.05 9.40
C ARG A 202 -7.21 -4.02 10.82
#